data_AF-A0A1M4Y7H0-F1
#
_entry.id   AF-A0A1M4Y7H0-F1
#
_cell.length_a   1.000
_cell.length_b   1.000
_cell.length_c   1.000
_cell.angle_alpha   90.00
_cell.angle_beta   90.00
_cell.angle_gamma   90.00
#
_symmetry.space_group_name_H-M   'P 1'
#
loop_
_entity.id
_entity.type
_entity.pdbx_description
1 polymer ?
#
loop_
_entity_poly.entity_id
_entity_poly.type
_entity_poly.pdbx_seq_one_letter_code
_entity_poly.pdbx_strand_id
1 'polypeptide(L)' 'MNREAFIKFLVENKGKILGVAIGLAFSILVLLIGFFKTVFIVFCVLLGYYIGNKIDNKENILETIEKIIPNEWK' A
#
# COMPACT_ATOMS: atom_id res chain seq x y z
N MET A 1 0.73 8.81 -35.19
CA MET A 1 0.88 7.88 -34.06
C MET A 1 -0.49 7.26 -33.80
N ASN A 2 -0.60 5.96 -34.04
CA ASN A 2 -1.89 5.28 -34.07
C ASN A 2 -2.34 5.06 -32.60
N ARG A 3 -3.54 5.51 -32.21
CA ARG A 3 -4.03 5.38 -30.82
C ARG A 3 -3.92 3.95 -30.31
N GLU A 4 -4.10 2.97 -31.19
CA GLU A 4 -4.02 1.56 -30.86
C GLU A 4 -2.63 1.10 -30.45
N ALA A 5 -1.58 1.62 -31.09
CA ALA A 5 -0.20 1.33 -30.69
C ALA A 5 0.13 1.92 -29.31
N PHE A 6 -0.43 3.09 -29.01
CA PHE A 6 -0.23 3.74 -27.71
C PHE A 6 -0.95 2.98 -26.59
N ILE A 7 -2.21 2.59 -26.80
CA ILE A 7 -2.96 1.78 -25.82
C ILE A 7 -2.27 0.43 -25.60
N LYS A 8 -1.79 -0.22 -26.66
CA LYS A 8 -1.08 -1.49 -26.55
C LYS A 8 0.20 -1.33 -25.71
N PHE A 9 0.98 -0.29 -25.97
CA PHE A 9 2.16 0.04 -25.16
C PHE A 9 1.83 0.31 -23.69
N LEU A 10 0.74 1.03 -23.40
CA LEU A 10 0.26 1.27 -22.04
C LEU A 10 -0.18 -0.02 -21.35
N VAL A 11 -0.86 -0.91 -22.07
CA VAL A 11 -1.37 -2.18 -21.56
C VAL A 11 -0.24 -3.17 -21.27
N GLU A 12 0.79 -3.17 -22.10
CA GLU A 12 1.94 -4.05 -22.00
C GLU A 12 2.92 -3.61 -20.90
N ASN A 13 2.90 -2.32 -20.53
CA ASN A 13 3.76 -1.76 -19.48
C ASN A 13 2.98 -1.20 -18.28
N LYS A 14 1.76 -1.70 -18.00
CA LYS A 14 0.90 -1.21 -16.91
C LYS A 14 1.63 -1.07 -15.58
N GLY A 15 2.43 -2.07 -15.21
CA GLY A 15 3.18 -2.05 -13.94
C GLY A 15 4.20 -0.91 -13.87
N LYS A 16 4.94 -0.66 -14.96
CA LYS A 16 5.92 0.44 -15.02
C LYS A 16 5.22 1.81 -14.94
N ILE A 17 4.11 1.96 -15.67
CA ILE A 17 3.35 3.21 -15.71
C ILE A 17 2.71 3.50 -14.35
N LEU A 18 2.13 2.48 -13.70
CA LEU A 18 1.62 2.60 -12.34
C LEU A 18 2.72 2.96 -11.35
N GLY A 19 3.89 2.30 -11.44
CA GLY A 19 5.03 2.61 -10.58
C GLY A 19 5.50 4.07 -10.73
N VAL A 20 5.60 4.56 -11.97
CA VAL A 20 5.95 5.97 -12.24
C VAL A 20 4.89 6.92 -11.71
N ALA A 21 3.60 6.63 -11.93
CA ALA A 21 2.50 7.46 -11.45
C ALA A 21 2.48 7.54 -9.91
N ILE A 22 2.63 6.41 -9.23
CA ILE A 22 2.67 6.32 -7.76
C ILE A 22 3.92 7.04 -7.22
N GLY A 23 5.09 6.81 -7.82
CA GLY A 23 6.33 7.47 -7.41
C GLY A 23 6.28 8.98 -7.58
N LEU A 24 5.64 9.46 -8.65
CA LEU A 24 5.46 10.89 -8.90
C LEU A 24 4.46 11.52 -7.93
N ALA A 25 3.35 10.84 -7.61
CA ALA A 25 2.43 11.30 -6.58
C ALA A 25 3.11 11.36 -5.20
N PHE A 26 3.87 10.32 -4.84
CA PHE A 26 4.59 10.25 -3.57
C PHE A 26 5.67 11.35 -3.45
N SER A 27 6.43 11.60 -4.51
CA SER A 27 7.46 12.65 -4.49
C SER A 27 6.84 14.06 -4.35
N ILE A 28 5.72 14.32 -5.03
CA ILE A 28 4.96 15.57 -4.86
C ILE A 28 4.48 15.72 -3.41
N LEU A 29 3.93 14.66 -2.80
CA LEU A 29 3.52 14.67 -1.39
C LEU A 29 4.70 14.98 -0.46
N VAL A 30 5.87 14.38 -0.69
CA VAL A 30 7.10 14.66 0.07
C VAL A 30 7.52 16.12 -0.05
N LEU A 31 7.44 16.72 -1.25
CA LEU A 31 7.82 18.12 -1.47
C LEU A 31 6.83 19.11 -0.83
N LEU A 32 5.53 18.82 -0.87
CA LEU A 32 4.49 19.72 -0.35
C LEU A 32 4.36 19.64 1.18
N ILE A 33 4.36 18.43 1.74
CA ILE A 33 4.05 18.20 3.15
C ILE A 33 5.35 18.08 3.97
N GLY A 34 6.40 17.49 3.38
CA GLY A 34 7.67 17.17 4.01
C GLY A 34 7.88 15.67 4.18
N PHE A 35 9.14 15.21 4.06
CA PHE A 35 9.52 13.79 4.04
C PHE A 35 8.94 12.97 5.20
N PHE A 36 9.16 13.38 6.44
CA PHE A 36 8.72 12.63 7.63
C PHE A 36 7.19 12.52 7.73
N LYS A 37 6.47 13.57 7.34
CA LYS A 37 5.00 13.57 7.36
C LYS A 37 4.45 12.61 6.30
N THR A 38 5.03 12.58 5.11
CA THR A 38 4.61 11.65 4.06
C THR A 38 4.91 10.19 4.44
N VAL A 39 6.07 9.92 5.04
CA VAL A 39 6.40 8.57 5.55
C VAL A 39 5.39 8.13 6.62
N PHE A 40 5.06 9.03 7.56
CA PHE A 40 4.04 8.75 8.58
C PHE A 40 2.67 8.43 7.96
N ILE A 41 2.22 9.22 6.98
CA ILE A 41 0.95 8.98 6.27
C ILE A 41 0.96 7.62 5.57
N VAL A 42 2.02 7.31 4.81
CA VAL A 42 2.14 6.01 4.12
C VAL A 42 2.13 4.86 5.11
N PHE A 43 2.84 5.00 6.23
CA PHE A 43 2.82 4.00 7.29
C PHE A 43 1.43 3.79 7.88
N CYS A 44 0.69 4.87 8.19
CA CYS A 44 -0.68 4.79 8.66
C CYS A 44 -1.63 4.12 7.64
N VAL A 45 -1.48 4.44 6.35
CA VAL A 45 -2.27 3.81 5.28
C VAL A 45 -1.97 2.32 5.18
N LEU A 46 -0.70 1.92 5.21
CA LEU A 46 -0.30 0.51 5.16
C LEU A 46 -0.81 -0.26 6.39
N LEU A 47 -0.66 0.31 7.59
CA LEU A 47 -1.21 -0.28 8.80
C LEU A 47 -2.73 -0.39 8.76
N GLY A 48 -3.42 0.68 8.37
CA GLY A 48 -4.87 0.68 8.25
C GLY A 48 -5.37 -0.35 7.25
N TYR A 49 -4.71 -0.48 6.10
CA TYR A 49 -5.01 -1.52 5.11
C TYR A 49 -4.73 -2.92 5.66
N TYR A 50 -3.59 -3.14 6.32
CA TYR A 50 -3.24 -4.44 6.89
C TYR A 50 -4.28 -4.87 7.94
N ILE A 51 -4.64 -3.96 8.86
CA ILE A 51 -5.64 -4.21 9.90
C ILE A 51 -7.01 -4.42 9.27
N GLY A 52 -7.43 -3.55 8.34
CA GLY A 52 -8.72 -3.63 7.65
C GLY A 52 -8.87 -4.92 6.84
N ASN A 53 -7.84 -5.32 6.08
CA ASN A 53 -7.82 -6.56 5.31
C ASN A 53 -7.95 -7.79 6.22
N LYS A 54 -7.37 -7.74 7.42
CA LYS A 54 -7.44 -8.83 8.39
C LYS A 54 -8.81 -8.93 9.06
N ILE A 55 -9.48 -7.79 9.27
CA ILE A 55 -10.87 -7.73 9.74
C ILE A 55 -11.83 -8.29 8.67
N ASP A 56 -11.64 -7.89 7.40
CA ASP A 56 -12.53 -8.27 6.29
C ASP A 56 -12.43 -9.76 5.92
N ASN A 57 -11.23 -10.35 6.02
CA ASN A 57 -11.04 -11.78 5.74
C ASN A 57 -11.59 -12.72 6.82
N LYS A 58 -12.18 -12.23 7.92
CA LYS A 58 -12.59 -13.05 9.09
C LYS A 58 -11.51 -14.03 9.58
N GLU A 59 -10.25 -13.82 9.21
CA GLU A 59 -9.15 -14.45 9.92
C GLU A 59 -9.22 -13.86 11.32
N ASN A 60 -9.43 -14.71 12.32
CA ASN A 60 -9.47 -14.30 13.71
C ASN A 60 -8.15 -13.56 14.00
N ILE A 61 -8.19 -12.23 13.90
CA ILE A 61 -7.13 -11.33 14.34
C ILE A 61 -6.69 -11.72 15.75
N LEU A 62 -7.68 -12.15 16.55
CA LEU A 62 -7.53 -12.83 17.83
C LEU A 62 -6.62 -14.05 17.74
N GLU A 63 -6.88 -15.05 16.89
CA GLU A 63 -6.01 -16.24 16.74
C GLU A 63 -4.58 -15.90 16.34
N THR A 64 -4.35 -14.90 15.47
CA THR A 64 -2.98 -14.52 15.11
C THR A 64 -2.26 -13.83 16.26
N ILE A 65 -2.98 -12.99 17.02
CA ILE A 65 -2.44 -12.31 18.20
C ILE A 65 -2.20 -13.33 19.32
N GLU A 66 -3.09 -14.30 19.48
CA GLU A 66 -2.99 -15.40 20.46
C GLU A 66 -1.86 -16.39 20.10
N LYS A 67 -1.53 -16.55 18.81
CA LYS A 67 -0.33 -17.28 18.37
C LYS A 67 0.98 -16.51 18.64
N ILE A 68 0.95 -15.18 18.57
CA ILE A 68 2.13 -14.33 18.75
C ILE A 68 2.37 -14.01 20.24
N ILE A 69 1.31 -13.98 21.03
CA ILE A 69 1.34 -13.86 22.49
C ILE A 69 1.03 -15.25 23.07
N PRO A 70 2.02 -16.16 23.14
CA PRO A 70 1.82 -17.39 23.90
C PRO A 70 1.50 -17.01 25.35
N ASN A 71 0.37 -17.53 25.84
CA ASN A 71 -0.07 -17.45 27.23
C ASN A 71 1.04 -17.97 28.17
N GLU A 72 1.94 -17.09 28.61
CA GLU A 72 2.84 -17.34 29.75
C GLU A 72 2.38 -16.61 31.02
N TRP A 73 1.27 -15.88 30.98
CA TRP A 73 0.68 -15.26 32.18
C TRP A 73 -0.44 -16.14 32.72
N LYS A 74 -0.02 -17.17 33.47
CA LYS A 74 -0.88 -17.97 34.35
C LYS A 74 -1.06 -17.26 35.70
#